data_AF-A0A7X6VXL0-F1
#
_entry.id   AF-A0A7X6VXL0-F1
#
_cell.length_a   1.000
_cell.length_b   1.000
_cell.length_c   1.000
_cell.angle_alpha   90.00
_cell.angle_beta   90.00
_cell.angle_gamma   90.00
#
_symmetry.space_group_name_H-M   'P 1'
#
loop_
_entity.id
_entity.type
_entity.pdbx_description
1 polymer ?
#
loop_
_entity_poly.entity_id
_entity_poly.type
_entity_poly.pdbx_seq_one_letter_code
_entity_poly.pdbx_strand_id
1 'polypeptide(L)'
;MRFLHYILFFLFVTGKLFAQDSNFSQFFANPLYLNPALTGTSELPRLTMNYRNQWPQKGATYTTYSVSYDQILKNSKTGLGFQLIRDQELNNVINSNSASAFYSHHIQLGLQSFLTLGVQSGITL
;
A
#
# COMPACT_ATOMS: atom_id res chain seq x y z
N MET A 1 -20.23 -15.05 27.54
CA MET A 1 -21.24 -15.35 26.49
C MET A 1 -21.90 -14.12 25.85
N ARG A 2 -22.23 -13.05 26.59
CA ARG A 2 -22.90 -11.86 26.00
C ARG A 2 -22.04 -11.08 24.98
N PHE A 3 -20.73 -10.97 25.19
CA PHE A 3 -19.81 -10.26 24.28
C PHE A 3 -19.70 -10.91 22.89
N LEU A 4 -19.78 -12.24 22.82
CA LEU A 4 -19.71 -13.00 21.56
C LEU A 4 -20.86 -12.65 20.61
N HIS A 5 -22.05 -12.34 21.15
CA HIS A 5 -23.22 -12.00 20.37
C HIS A 5 -23.09 -10.61 19.71
N TYR A 6 -22.43 -9.66 20.38
CA TYR A 6 -22.15 -8.35 19.81
C TYR A 6 -21.09 -8.42 18.68
N ILE A 7 -20.07 -9.27 18.84
CA ILE A 7 -19.07 -9.53 17.79
C ILE A 7 -19.72 -10.19 16.57
N LEU A 8 -20.55 -11.21 16.79
CA LEU A 8 -21.30 -11.89 15.72
C LEU A 8 -22.24 -10.92 15.00
N PHE A 9 -22.95 -10.05 15.73
CA PHE A 9 -23.84 -9.05 15.14
C PHE A 9 -23.11 -8.06 14.24
N PHE A 10 -21.91 -7.61 14.62
CA PHE A 10 -21.08 -6.71 13.80
C PHE A 10 -20.53 -7.39 12.52
N LEU A 11 -20.33 -8.71 12.55
CA LEU A 11 -19.84 -9.49 11.41
C LEU A 11 -20.87 -9.66 10.28
N PHE A 12 -22.17 -9.47 10.55
CA PHE A 12 -23.24 -9.67 9.57
C PHE A 12 -23.75 -8.39 8.91
N VAL A 13 -23.23 -7.21 9.27
CA VAL A 13 -23.57 -5.95 8.59
C VAL A 13 -22.64 -5.75 7.40
N THR A 14 -22.93 -6.39 6.27
CA THR A 14 -22.20 -6.18 5.01
C THR A 14 -23.07 -5.41 4.02
N GLY A 15 -22.91 -4.08 3.99
CA GLY A 15 -23.43 -3.24 2.92
C GLY A 15 -22.56 -3.38 1.67
N LYS A 16 -23.16 -3.40 0.47
CA LYS A 16 -22.41 -3.30 -0.78
C LYS A 16 -21.85 -1.88 -0.92
N LEU A 17 -20.57 -1.71 -0.62
CA LEU A 17 -19.85 -0.46 -0.86
C LEU A 17 -19.21 -0.54 -2.26
N PHE A 18 -19.54 0.41 -3.12
CA PHE A 18 -18.85 0.63 -4.39
C PHE A 18 -17.74 1.67 -4.16
N ALA A 19 -16.66 1.25 -3.51
CA ALA A 19 -15.41 2.02 -3.49
C ALA A 19 -14.44 1.35 -4.46
N GLN A 20 -13.85 2.12 -5.38
CA GLN A 20 -12.79 1.65 -6.25
C GLN A 20 -11.51 2.39 -5.88
N ASP A 21 -10.56 1.67 -5.27
CA ASP A 21 -9.23 2.21 -5.06
C ASP A 21 -8.44 2.20 -6.38
N SER A 22 -7.56 3.17 -6.52
CA SER A 22 -6.69 3.35 -7.68
C SER A 22 -5.72 2.18 -7.85
N ASN A 23 -5.93 1.31 -8.85
CA ASN A 23 -5.02 0.17 -9.10
C ASN A 23 -4.04 0.44 -10.25
N PHE A 24 -2.75 0.17 -10.03
CA PHE A 24 -1.70 0.29 -11.04
C PHE A 24 -1.67 -0.94 -11.97
N SER A 25 -1.59 -0.74 -13.29
CA SER A 25 -1.37 -1.83 -14.25
C SER A 25 -0.01 -2.52 -14.08
N GLN A 26 0.99 -1.78 -13.58
CA GLN A 26 2.33 -2.27 -13.25
C GLN A 26 2.53 -2.28 -11.74
N PHE A 27 1.61 -2.90 -10.99
CA PHE A 27 1.67 -2.95 -9.52
C PHE A 27 2.97 -3.58 -8.98
N PHE A 28 3.60 -4.50 -9.74
CA PHE A 28 4.88 -5.10 -9.39
C PHE A 28 6.04 -4.08 -9.35
N ALA A 29 5.93 -2.98 -10.11
CA ALA A 29 6.86 -1.87 -10.09
C ALA A 29 6.60 -0.92 -8.91
N ASN A 30 5.60 -1.19 -8.07
CA ASN A 30 5.29 -0.44 -6.86
C ASN A 30 5.17 -1.40 -5.64
N PRO A 31 6.31 -1.93 -5.14
CA PRO A 31 6.31 -3.01 -4.15
C PRO A 31 5.70 -2.59 -2.81
N LEU A 32 5.88 -1.33 -2.39
CA LEU A 32 5.32 -0.82 -1.13
C LEU A 32 3.80 -0.70 -1.21
N TYR A 33 3.25 -0.34 -2.38
CA TYR A 33 1.82 -0.37 -2.63
C TYR A 33 1.28 -1.81 -2.64
N LEU A 34 2.04 -2.75 -3.20
CA LEU A 34 1.61 -4.13 -3.35
C LEU A 34 1.54 -4.88 -2.01
N ASN A 35 2.58 -4.76 -1.18
CA ASN A 35 2.65 -5.47 0.08
C ASN A 35 3.67 -4.82 1.05
N PRO A 36 3.28 -4.44 2.28
CA PRO A 36 4.20 -3.86 3.27
C PRO A 36 5.39 -4.77 3.60
N ALA A 37 5.25 -6.09 3.49
CA ALA A 37 6.33 -7.05 3.70
C ALA A 37 7.42 -6.97 2.62
N LEU A 38 7.18 -6.27 1.49
CA LEU A 38 8.19 -6.04 0.46
C LEU A 38 9.09 -4.82 0.74
N THR A 39 8.84 -4.08 1.82
CA THR A 39 9.70 -2.97 2.28
C THR A 39 11.08 -3.50 2.62
N GLY A 40 12.15 -2.87 2.13
CA GLY A 40 13.52 -3.27 2.42
C GLY A 40 13.92 -4.62 1.83
N THR A 41 13.18 -5.15 0.83
CA THR A 41 13.56 -6.39 0.13
C THR A 41 14.69 -6.20 -0.87
N SER A 42 14.99 -4.96 -1.25
CA SER A 42 16.15 -4.63 -2.07
C SER A 42 17.40 -4.48 -1.20
N GLU A 43 18.55 -4.96 -1.70
CA GLU A 43 19.83 -4.83 -0.99
C GLU A 43 20.29 -3.37 -0.86
N LEU A 44 19.86 -2.52 -1.80
CA LEU A 44 20.16 -1.10 -1.83
C LEU A 44 18.89 -0.28 -1.57
N PRO A 45 19.02 0.96 -1.08
CA PRO A 45 17.89 1.87 -1.01
C PRO A 45 17.23 2.02 -2.38
N ARG A 46 15.91 1.89 -2.42
CA ARG A 46 15.11 1.94 -3.63
C ARG A 46 14.19 3.15 -3.58
N LEU A 47 14.20 3.92 -4.65
CA LEU A 47 13.25 5.00 -4.93
C LEU A 47 12.41 4.59 -6.14
N THR A 48 11.09 4.68 -6.01
CA THR A 48 10.15 4.32 -7.05
C THR A 48 9.21 5.49 -7.31
N MET A 49 9.02 5.83 -8.58
CA MET A 49 8.05 6.83 -9.02
C MET A 49 7.12 6.20 -10.06
N ASN A 50 5.81 6.34 -9.85
CA ASN A 50 4.78 5.83 -10.76
C ASN A 50 3.82 6.94 -11.14
N TYR A 51 3.45 6.95 -12.41
CA TYR A 51 2.40 7.80 -12.96
C TYR A 51 1.42 6.92 -13.71
N ARG A 52 0.13 7.12 -13.45
CA ARG A 52 -0.97 6.44 -14.13
C ARG A 52 -1.98 7.49 -14.58
N ASN A 53 -2.42 7.36 -15.83
CA ASN A 53 -3.49 8.16 -16.41
C ASN A 53 -4.48 7.20 -17.08
N GLN A 54 -5.74 7.24 -16.64
CA GLN A 54 -6.82 6.42 -17.18
C GLN A 54 -7.91 7.24 -17.84
N TRP A 55 -8.39 6.72 -18.97
CA TRP A 55 -9.42 7.30 -19.82
C TRP A 55 -9.15 8.78 -20.21
N PRO A 56 -7.95 9.12 -20.73
CA PRO A 56 -7.62 10.49 -21.12
C PRO A 56 -8.56 11.08 -22.17
N GLN A 57 -9.16 10.24 -23.02
CA GLN A 57 -10.02 10.66 -24.13
C GLN A 57 -11.51 10.79 -23.76
N LYS A 58 -11.93 10.38 -22.56
CA LYS A 58 -13.36 10.43 -22.14
C LYS A 58 -13.74 11.69 -21.36
N GLY A 59 -12.82 12.64 -21.22
CA GLY A 59 -13.08 13.91 -20.52
C GLY A 59 -13.24 13.79 -19.00
N ALA A 60 -13.22 12.59 -18.42
CA ALA A 60 -13.18 12.35 -16.98
C ALA A 60 -11.97 11.46 -16.68
N THR A 61 -10.79 12.08 -16.66
CA THR A 61 -9.52 11.39 -16.50
C THR A 61 -9.25 11.11 -15.03
N TYR A 62 -8.71 9.92 -14.77
CA TYR A 62 -8.22 9.51 -13.46
C TYR A 62 -6.71 9.48 -13.50
N THR A 63 -6.07 10.30 -12.68
CA THR A 63 -4.63 10.47 -12.65
C THR A 63 -4.11 10.12 -11.27
N THR A 64 -3.18 9.17 -11.19
CA THR A 64 -2.54 8.74 -9.95
C THR A 64 -1.04 8.99 -10.03
N TYR A 65 -0.48 9.63 -9.02
CA TYR A 65 0.95 9.76 -8.80
C TYR A 65 1.33 8.99 -7.55
N SER A 66 2.41 8.20 -7.60
CA SER A 66 2.95 7.53 -6.42
C SER A 66 4.45 7.70 -6.38
N VAL A 67 4.97 8.10 -5.22
CA VAL A 67 6.40 8.12 -4.93
C VAL A 67 6.64 7.32 -3.66
N SER A 68 7.56 6.37 -3.71
CA SER A 68 7.90 5.54 -2.55
C SER A 68 9.40 5.38 -2.43
N TYR A 69 9.86 5.30 -1.19
CA TYR A 69 11.24 5.01 -0.86
C TYR A 69 11.30 3.92 0.20
N ASP A 70 12.21 2.97 0.04
CA ASP A 70 12.48 1.95 1.04
C ASP A 70 13.94 1.54 1.10
N GLN A 71 14.37 1.09 2.29
CA GLN A 71 15.72 0.60 2.53
C GLN A 71 15.74 -0.49 3.59
N ILE A 72 16.74 -1.36 3.52
CA ILE A 72 17.02 -2.37 4.55
C ILE A 72 18.04 -1.87 5.58
N LEU A 73 17.69 -1.99 6.85
CA LEU A 73 18.62 -1.84 7.96
C LEU A 73 19.40 -3.14 8.11
N LYS A 74 20.63 -3.16 7.56
CA LYS A 74 21.48 -4.36 7.48
C LYS A 74 21.72 -5.04 8.84
N ASN A 75 21.80 -4.27 9.91
CA ASN A 75 22.10 -4.82 11.25
C ASN A 75 20.89 -5.52 11.90
N SER A 76 19.66 -5.19 11.50
CA SER A 76 18.44 -5.63 12.19
C SER A 76 17.48 -6.43 11.32
N LYS A 77 17.88 -6.80 10.09
CA LYS A 77 17.03 -7.53 9.13
C LYS A 77 15.63 -6.92 8.99
N THR A 78 15.59 -5.59 9.02
CA THR A 78 14.35 -4.80 9.10
C THR A 78 14.31 -3.83 7.94
N GLY A 79 13.17 -3.73 7.26
CA GLY A 79 12.94 -2.74 6.23
C GLY A 79 12.17 -1.54 6.77
N LEU A 80 12.57 -0.34 6.33
CA LEU A 80 11.82 0.90 6.56
C LEU A 80 11.53 1.56 5.23
N GLY A 81 10.35 2.14 5.11
CA GLY A 81 9.97 2.87 3.92
C GLY A 81 8.80 3.82 4.15
N PHE A 82 8.57 4.67 3.16
CA PHE A 82 7.41 5.53 3.11
C PHE A 82 6.88 5.63 1.68
N GLN A 83 5.61 5.99 1.55
CA GLN A 83 4.95 6.18 0.28
C GLN A 83 4.00 7.36 0.36
N LEU A 84 4.02 8.18 -0.68
CA LEU A 84 3.07 9.24 -0.93
C LEU A 84 2.31 8.89 -2.21
N ILE A 85 0.98 8.93 -2.14
CA ILE A 85 0.10 8.72 -3.28
C ILE A 85 -0.82 9.92 -3.40
N ARG A 86 -0.95 10.44 -4.61
CA ARG A 86 -1.92 11.46 -4.96
C ARG A 86 -2.80 10.94 -6.08
N ASP A 87 -4.08 10.78 -5.76
CA ASP A 87 -5.11 10.38 -6.70
C ASP A 87 -5.99 11.59 -7.03
N GLN A 88 -6.16 11.84 -8.31
CA GLN A 88 -7.01 12.88 -8.87
C GLN A 88 -8.05 12.20 -9.75
N GLU A 89 -9.31 12.24 -9.34
CA GLU A 89 -10.40 11.64 -10.07
C GLU A 89 -11.25 12.70 -10.76
N LEU A 90 -11.87 12.32 -11.89
CA LEU A 90 -12.85 13.13 -12.60
C LEU A 90 -12.32 14.53 -12.94
N ASN A 91 -11.08 14.64 -13.45
CA ASN A 91 -10.38 15.91 -13.69
C ASN A 91 -10.26 16.79 -12.44
N ASN A 92 -9.74 16.21 -11.34
CA ASN A 92 -9.39 16.95 -10.12
C ASN A 92 -10.60 17.44 -9.30
N VAL A 93 -11.78 16.86 -9.52
CA VAL A 93 -12.99 17.10 -8.71
C VAL A 93 -12.86 16.41 -7.35
N ILE A 94 -12.35 15.19 -7.34
CA ILE A 94 -12.04 14.45 -6.12
C ILE A 94 -10.53 14.26 -6.08
N ASN A 95 -9.92 14.65 -4.96
CA ASN A 95 -8.49 14.50 -4.75
C ASN A 95 -8.28 13.79 -3.43
N SER A 96 -7.48 12.73 -3.47
CA SER A 96 -7.09 11.97 -2.29
C SER A 96 -5.57 11.99 -2.18
N ASN A 97 -5.05 12.42 -1.03
CA ASN A 97 -3.62 12.41 -0.76
C ASN A 97 -3.36 11.44 0.38
N SER A 98 -2.65 10.36 0.07
CA SER A 98 -2.29 9.35 1.04
C SER A 98 -0.81 9.45 1.37
N ALA A 99 -0.50 9.41 2.66
CA ALA A 99 0.85 9.28 3.18
C ALA A 99 0.92 8.04 4.07
N SER A 100 1.82 7.11 3.74
CA SER A 100 2.01 5.85 4.47
C SER A 100 3.47 5.65 4.87
N ALA A 101 3.67 5.08 6.04
CA ALA A 101 4.93 4.55 6.53
C ALA A 101 4.86 3.03 6.61
N PHE A 102 5.98 2.38 6.35
CA PHE A 102 6.09 0.94 6.24
C PHE A 102 7.25 0.43 7.09
N TYR A 103 6.99 -0.67 7.77
CA TYR A 103 7.95 -1.42 8.55
C TYR A 103 7.87 -2.89 8.13
N SER A 104 9.01 -3.53 7.92
CA SER A 104 9.07 -4.98 7.69
C SER A 104 10.15 -5.63 8.52
N HIS A 105 9.98 -6.92 8.84
CA HIS A 105 10.96 -7.71 9.55
C HIS A 105 11.14 -9.08 8.90
N HIS A 106 12.38 -9.42 8.54
CA HIS A 106 12.74 -10.66 7.87
C HIS A 106 13.14 -11.74 8.89
N ILE A 107 12.29 -12.74 9.05
CA ILE A 107 12.46 -13.87 9.96
C ILE A 107 13.00 -15.06 9.15
N GLN A 108 14.13 -15.62 9.57
CA GLN A 108 14.67 -16.85 9.01
C GLN A 108 14.10 -18.04 9.77
N LEU A 109 13.26 -18.85 9.11
CA LEU A 109 12.61 -20.02 9.71
C LEU A 109 13.44 -21.29 9.58
N GLY A 110 14.35 -21.33 8.60
CA GLY A 110 15.23 -22.47 8.36
C GLY A 110 16.43 -22.08 7.49
N LEU A 111 17.15 -23.08 6.98
CA LEU A 111 18.35 -22.84 6.17
C LEU A 111 18.03 -22.16 4.82
N GLN A 112 16.85 -22.43 4.25
CA GLN A 112 16.40 -21.90 2.95
C GLN A 112 15.01 -21.25 3.00
N SER A 113 14.43 -21.11 4.19
CA SER A 113 13.06 -20.61 4.36
C SER A 113 13.06 -19.30 5.12
N PHE A 114 12.40 -18.29 4.54
CA PHE A 114 12.29 -16.95 5.10
C PHE A 114 10.83 -16.54 5.12
N LEU A 115 10.43 -15.88 6.20
CA LEU A 115 9.13 -15.25 6.36
C LEU A 115 9.37 -13.77 6.60
N THR A 116 8.72 -12.91 5.82
CA THR A 116 8.77 -11.47 6.06
C THR A 116 7.42 -10.99 6.54
N LEU A 117 7.40 -10.33 7.69
CA LEU A 117 6.22 -9.67 8.21
C LEU A 117 6.30 -8.19 7.88
N GLY A 118 5.17 -7.59 7.50
CA GLY A 118 5.08 -6.18 7.16
C GLY A 118 3.93 -5.51 7.90
N VAL A 119 4.14 -4.26 8.31
CA VAL A 119 3.14 -3.39 8.92
C VAL A 119 3.14 -2.07 8.14
N GLN A 120 1.95 -1.59 7.82
CA GLN A 120 1.72 -0.29 7.21
C GLN A 120 0.87 0.56 8.14
N SER A 121 1.24 1.82 8.30
CA SER A 121 0.40 2.85 8.89
C SER A 121 0.32 4.04 7.96
N GLY A 122 -0.82 4.69 7.87
CA GLY A 122 -0.99 5.81 6.95
C GLY A 122 -2.23 6.64 7.23
N ILE A 123 -2.27 7.79 6.56
CA ILE A 123 -3.39 8.72 6.57
C ILE A 123 -3.73 9.08 5.13
N THR A 124 -5.02 9.23 4.85
CA THR A 124 -5.55 9.72 3.58
C THR A 124 -6.40 10.96 3.85
N LEU A 125 -6.13 12.02 3.10
CA LEU A 125 -6.79 13.33 3.17
C LEU A 125 -7.52 13.64 1.87
#